data_AF-A0A1D2M8P5-F1
#
_entry.id   AF-A0A1D2M8P5-F1
#
_cell.length_a   1.000
_cell.length_b   1.000
_cell.length_c   1.000
_cell.angle_alpha   90.00
_cell.angle_beta   90.00
_cell.angle_gamma   90.00
#
_symmetry.space_group_name_H-M   'P 1'
#
loop_
_entity.id
_entity.type
_entity.pdbx_description
1 polymer ?
#
loop_
_entity_poly.entity_id
_entity_poly.type
_entity_poly.pdbx_seq_one_letter_code
_entity_poly.pdbx_strand_id
1 'polypeptide(L)'
;RITGLDPAGPLFFPPIRARNIDKSDAKFVQIIHTNMGTLGDTTKDGHADFYPNGGVQQPNCAAGDTASPNTLGRCSHWYAYQLYAASITRDFPACPCNPFRLAYPLGLCSASCKTPITLGFNCPSTASGEFYAKTTNPI
;
A
#
# COMPACT_ATOMS: atom_id res chain seq x y z
N ARG A 1 -10.67 -10.59 -9.42
CA ARG A 1 -9.53 -9.77 -8.95
C ARG A 1 -10.08 -8.82 -7.91
N ILE A 2 -9.40 -8.66 -6.77
CA ILE A 2 -9.73 -7.66 -5.75
C ILE A 2 -8.53 -6.72 -5.60
N THR A 3 -8.80 -5.44 -5.39
CA THR A 3 -7.80 -4.43 -5.04
C THR A 3 -8.20 -3.84 -3.69
N GLY A 4 -7.39 -4.07 -2.65
CA GLY A 4 -7.51 -3.39 -1.36
C GLY A 4 -6.78 -2.06 -1.39
N LEU A 5 -7.50 -0.97 -1.13
CA LEU A 5 -6.95 0.38 -1.08
C LEU A 5 -6.86 0.80 0.38
N ASP A 6 -5.66 0.67 0.95
CA ASP A 6 -5.35 0.88 2.36
C ASP A 6 -6.40 0.24 3.30
N PRO A 7 -6.53 -1.10 3.32
CA PRO A 7 -7.56 -1.80 4.10
C PRO A 7 -7.61 -1.31 5.55
N ALA A 8 -8.81 -1.19 6.13
CA ALA A 8 -8.96 -0.67 7.48
C ALA A 8 -8.25 -1.57 8.51
N GLY A 9 -7.42 -0.96 9.36
CA GLY A 9 -6.75 -1.63 10.48
C GLY A 9 -7.64 -1.74 11.74
N PRO A 10 -8.19 -0.63 12.27
CA PRO A 10 -9.00 -0.67 13.49
C PRO A 10 -10.17 -1.64 13.40
N LEU A 11 -10.34 -2.51 14.42
CA LEU A 11 -11.33 -3.59 14.47
C LEU A 11 -11.06 -4.79 13.54
N PHE A 12 -9.96 -4.76 12.80
CA PHE A 12 -9.52 -5.84 11.91
C PHE A 12 -8.12 -6.39 12.30
N PHE A 13 -7.40 -5.76 13.23
CA PHE A 13 -6.11 -6.27 13.72
C PHE A 13 -6.28 -7.50 14.66
N PRO A 14 -5.30 -8.43 14.70
CA PRO A 14 -5.31 -9.56 15.63
C PRO A 14 -5.40 -9.10 17.09
N PRO A 15 -6.24 -9.69 17.96
CA PRO A 15 -7.01 -10.94 17.81
C PRO A 15 -8.44 -10.78 17.27
N ILE A 16 -8.88 -9.55 16.94
CA ILE A 16 -10.24 -9.24 16.46
C ILE A 16 -10.28 -9.38 14.93
N ARG A 17 -9.82 -10.51 14.37
CA ARG A 17 -9.90 -10.77 12.92
C ARG A 17 -11.33 -11.16 12.55
N ALA A 18 -12.18 -10.19 12.23
CA ALA A 18 -13.58 -10.42 11.91
C ALA A 18 -13.86 -10.68 10.40
N ARG A 19 -12.86 -11.11 9.62
CA ARG A 19 -12.80 -11.24 8.14
C ARG A 19 -12.15 -10.03 7.47
N ASN A 20 -10.84 -9.88 7.64
CA ASN A 20 -10.06 -8.96 6.80
C ASN A 20 -10.05 -9.49 5.37
N ILE A 21 -9.74 -8.60 4.44
CA ILE A 21 -9.32 -9.02 3.10
C ILE A 21 -8.15 -10.01 3.22
N ASP A 22 -8.18 -11.08 2.44
CA ASP A 22 -7.12 -12.07 2.36
C ASP A 22 -6.92 -12.52 0.91
N LYS A 23 -5.73 -13.02 0.59
CA LYS A 23 -5.40 -13.54 -0.73
C LYS A 23 -6.37 -14.64 -1.19
N SER A 24 -6.99 -15.40 -0.30
CA SER A 24 -7.96 -16.44 -0.65
C SER A 24 -9.31 -15.90 -1.14
N ASP A 25 -9.62 -14.62 -0.96
CA ASP A 25 -10.91 -14.01 -1.34
C ASP A 25 -11.10 -13.90 -2.87
N ALA A 26 -10.02 -14.00 -3.66
CA ALA A 26 -10.10 -14.00 -5.12
C ALA A 26 -8.89 -14.67 -5.78
N LYS A 27 -9.01 -14.98 -7.08
CA LYS A 27 -7.90 -15.50 -7.92
C LYS A 27 -6.63 -14.62 -7.90
N PHE A 28 -6.79 -13.34 -7.62
CA PHE A 28 -5.69 -12.38 -7.46
C PHE A 28 -6.17 -11.22 -6.60
N VAL A 29 -5.38 -10.86 -5.60
CA VAL A 29 -5.63 -9.80 -4.63
C VAL A 29 -4.37 -8.93 -4.58
N GLN A 30 -4.51 -7.64 -4.90
CA GLN A 30 -3.47 -6.65 -4.68
C GLN A 30 -3.86 -5.74 -3.52
N ILE A 31 -2.90 -5.33 -2.70
CA ILE A 31 -3.11 -4.40 -1.60
C ILE A 31 -2.18 -3.20 -1.79
N ILE A 32 -2.70 -1.99 -1.59
CA ILE A 32 -1.93 -0.75 -1.62
C ILE A 32 -1.97 -0.15 -0.22
N HIS A 33 -0.86 -0.20 0.50
CA HIS A 33 -0.73 0.33 1.85
C HIS A 33 -0.20 1.75 1.83
N THR A 34 -0.95 2.71 2.34
CA THR A 34 -0.55 4.13 2.35
C THR A 34 -0.60 4.77 3.72
N ASN A 35 -1.33 4.18 4.68
CA ASN A 35 -1.44 4.69 6.05
C ASN A 35 -1.42 3.57 7.11
N MET A 36 -0.50 2.61 6.94
CA MET A 36 -0.31 1.50 7.88
C MET A 36 -0.11 1.97 9.32
N GLY A 37 -0.79 1.31 10.26
CA GLY A 37 -0.64 1.55 11.70
C GLY A 37 -1.36 2.80 12.21
N THR A 38 -2.05 3.54 11.33
CA THR A 38 -3.00 4.60 11.71
C THR A 38 -4.41 4.15 11.34
N LEU A 39 -4.88 4.42 10.12
CA LEU A 39 -6.16 3.91 9.62
C LEU A 39 -6.01 2.59 8.86
N GLY A 40 -4.85 2.36 8.24
CA GLY A 40 -4.56 1.19 7.41
C GLY A 40 -4.00 0.00 8.20
N ASP A 41 -4.31 -1.20 7.73
CA ASP A 41 -3.78 -2.47 8.22
C ASP A 41 -2.27 -2.57 7.96
N THR A 42 -1.58 -3.26 8.86
CA THR A 42 -0.15 -3.52 8.85
C THR A 42 0.19 -4.92 8.34
N THR A 43 -0.80 -5.81 8.20
CA THR A 43 -0.59 -7.18 7.74
C THR A 43 -0.38 -7.25 6.24
N LYS A 44 0.22 -8.37 5.81
CA LYS A 44 0.33 -8.73 4.39
C LYS A 44 -0.89 -9.56 4.03
N ASP A 45 -1.79 -8.98 3.26
CA ASP A 45 -3.13 -9.53 3.01
C ASP A 45 -3.30 -9.97 1.54
N GLY A 46 -2.39 -9.54 0.66
CA GLY A 46 -2.48 -9.78 -0.77
C GLY A 46 -1.70 -10.99 -1.28
N HIS A 47 -1.88 -11.23 -2.59
CA HIS A 47 -0.85 -11.89 -3.39
C HIS A 47 0.32 -10.93 -3.61
N ALA A 48 0.00 -9.66 -3.94
CA ALA A 48 0.94 -8.58 -4.11
C ALA A 48 0.60 -7.40 -3.18
N ASP A 49 1.51 -7.03 -2.31
CA ASP A 49 1.34 -5.95 -1.34
C ASP A 49 2.31 -4.81 -1.68
N PHE A 50 1.76 -3.62 -1.91
CA PHE A 50 2.51 -2.45 -2.33
C PHE A 50 2.62 -1.44 -1.20
N TYR A 51 3.83 -0.90 -1.01
CA TYR A 51 4.17 0.05 0.03
C TYR A 51 4.72 1.36 -0.58
N PRO A 52 3.89 2.15 -1.26
CA PRO A 52 4.28 3.45 -1.79
C PRO A 52 4.86 4.34 -0.67
N ASN A 53 6.06 4.87 -0.91
CA ASN A 53 6.76 5.79 0.01
C ASN A 53 6.93 5.23 1.43
N GLY A 54 7.00 3.91 1.57
CA GLY A 54 7.10 3.25 2.87
C GLY A 54 5.76 2.88 3.52
N GLY A 55 4.64 3.31 2.91
CA GLY A 55 3.28 2.88 3.24
C GLY A 55 2.69 3.39 4.56
N VAL A 56 3.33 4.34 5.23
CA VAL A 56 2.85 4.91 6.52
C VAL A 56 2.37 6.35 6.36
N GLN A 57 3.21 7.20 5.77
CA GLN A 57 2.94 8.62 5.56
C GLN A 57 3.25 8.97 4.11
N GLN A 58 2.30 9.61 3.43
CA GLN A 58 2.45 9.93 2.01
C GLN A 58 2.97 11.36 1.80
N PRO A 59 3.70 11.62 0.71
CA PRO A 59 4.17 12.96 0.36
C PRO A 59 3.01 13.96 0.31
N ASN A 60 3.27 15.19 0.77
CA ASN A 60 2.30 16.29 0.84
C ASN A 60 1.12 16.10 1.82
N CYS A 61 1.06 14.96 2.53
CA CYS A 61 0.23 14.83 3.71
C CYS A 61 0.98 15.43 4.91
N ALA A 62 0.43 16.49 5.52
CA ALA A 62 1.07 17.19 6.63
C ALA A 62 1.25 16.27 7.85
N ALA A 63 2.36 16.41 8.58
CA ALA A 63 2.56 15.72 9.86
C ALA A 63 1.49 16.09 10.91
N GLY A 64 0.80 17.23 10.75
CA GLY A 64 -0.33 17.65 11.59
C GLY A 64 -1.63 16.89 11.32
N ASP A 65 -1.72 16.14 10.20
CA ASP A 65 -2.89 15.33 9.86
C ASP A 65 -3.06 14.15 10.84
N THR A 66 -2.02 13.78 11.58
CA THR A 66 -2.06 12.79 12.68
C THR A 66 -2.26 13.42 14.06
N ALA A 67 -2.30 14.75 14.18
CA ALA A 67 -2.35 15.46 15.46
C ALA A 67 -3.78 15.86 15.89
N SER A 68 -4.74 15.91 14.96
CA SER A 68 -6.15 16.17 15.27
C SER A 68 -6.96 14.87 15.20
N PRO A 69 -7.82 14.58 16.20
CA PRO A 69 -8.70 13.41 16.18
C PRO A 69 -9.66 13.41 14.97
N ASN A 70 -9.93 14.58 14.38
CA ASN A 70 -10.78 14.71 13.20
C ASN A 70 -10.04 14.50 11.87
N THR A 71 -8.69 14.48 11.87
CA THR A 71 -7.88 14.33 10.65
C THR A 71 -7.05 13.05 10.62
N LEU A 72 -6.99 12.31 11.73
CA LEU A 72 -6.15 11.13 11.99
C LEU A 72 -5.72 10.34 10.73
N GLY A 73 -4.62 10.75 10.08
CA GLY A 73 -4.05 10.07 8.91
C GLY A 73 -4.90 10.04 7.63
N ARG A 74 -5.99 10.82 7.54
CA ARG A 74 -6.96 10.77 6.44
C ARG A 74 -6.32 11.05 5.09
N CYS A 75 -5.42 12.02 4.98
CA CYS A 75 -4.72 12.31 3.72
C CYS A 75 -3.94 11.09 3.22
N SER A 76 -3.13 10.49 4.10
CA SER A 76 -2.33 9.30 3.76
C SER A 76 -3.23 8.10 3.45
N HIS A 77 -4.38 7.97 4.11
CA HIS A 77 -5.35 6.89 3.84
C HIS A 77 -6.04 7.07 2.47
N TRP A 78 -6.50 8.28 2.17
CA TRP A 78 -7.10 8.65 0.88
C TRP A 78 -6.13 8.56 -0.30
N TYR A 79 -4.83 8.70 -0.04
CA TYR A 79 -3.81 8.57 -1.06
C TYR A 79 -3.91 7.24 -1.84
N ALA A 80 -4.34 6.14 -1.22
CA ALA A 80 -4.49 4.85 -1.91
C ALA A 80 -5.47 4.91 -3.08
N TYR A 81 -6.66 5.50 -2.90
CA TYR A 81 -7.63 5.60 -4.00
C TYR A 81 -7.18 6.62 -5.06
N GLN A 82 -6.52 7.70 -4.66
CA GLN A 82 -6.01 8.69 -5.61
C GLN A 82 -4.89 8.10 -6.47
N LEU A 83 -3.98 7.36 -5.85
CA LEU A 83 -2.91 6.63 -6.52
C LEU A 83 -3.48 5.59 -7.49
N TYR A 84 -4.50 4.83 -7.06
CA TYR A 84 -5.16 3.86 -7.91
C TYR A 84 -5.88 4.51 -9.10
N ALA A 85 -6.59 5.62 -8.88
CA ALA A 85 -7.26 6.35 -9.95
C ALA A 85 -6.24 6.86 -10.99
N ALA A 86 -5.14 7.46 -10.54
CA ALA A 86 -4.05 7.88 -11.42
C ALA A 86 -3.40 6.70 -12.18
N SER A 87 -3.38 5.50 -11.57
CA SER A 87 -2.78 4.31 -12.19
C SER A 87 -3.51 3.80 -13.44
N ILE A 88 -4.73 4.30 -13.69
CA ILE A 88 -5.51 3.96 -14.88
C ILE A 88 -4.86 4.55 -16.15
N THR A 89 -4.26 5.73 -16.06
CA THR A 89 -3.68 6.46 -17.20
C THR A 89 -2.17 6.55 -17.16
N ARG A 90 -1.54 6.23 -16.02
CA ARG A 90 -0.10 6.35 -15.81
C ARG A 90 0.44 5.18 -15.00
N ASP A 91 1.55 4.61 -15.42
CA ASP A 91 2.20 3.55 -14.66
C ASP A 91 2.97 4.08 -13.45
N PHE A 92 2.97 3.27 -12.39
CA PHE A 92 3.74 3.49 -11.16
C PHE A 92 4.66 2.30 -10.95
N PRO A 93 5.93 2.38 -11.41
CA PRO A 93 6.89 1.32 -11.23
C PRO A 93 7.11 1.00 -9.75
N ALA A 94 7.00 -0.28 -9.42
CA ALA A 94 7.16 -0.82 -8.09
C ALA A 94 8.15 -1.99 -8.13
N CYS A 95 9.10 -1.95 -7.22
CA CYS A 95 10.21 -2.89 -7.18
C CYS A 95 9.99 -3.92 -6.08
N PRO A 96 10.32 -5.21 -6.32
CA PRO A 96 10.28 -6.22 -5.28
C PRO A 96 11.09 -5.78 -4.05
N CYS A 97 10.48 -5.86 -2.88
CA CYS A 97 11.15 -5.64 -1.61
C CYS A 97 10.58 -6.58 -0.54
N ASN A 98 11.09 -7.81 -0.49
CA ASN A 98 10.62 -8.86 0.40
C ASN A 98 11.80 -9.40 1.25
N PRO A 99 11.67 -9.53 2.58
CA PRO A 99 10.55 -9.06 3.40
C PRO A 99 10.59 -7.54 3.60
N PHE A 100 9.52 -6.84 3.23
CA PHE A 100 9.45 -5.37 3.25
C PHE A 100 9.77 -4.80 4.63
N ARG A 101 9.17 -5.42 5.67
CA ARG A 101 9.33 -5.04 7.08
C ARG A 101 10.80 -4.99 7.54
N LEU A 102 11.68 -5.81 6.97
CA LEU A 102 13.10 -5.82 7.29
C LEU A 102 13.93 -4.99 6.31
N ALA A 103 13.64 -5.10 5.02
CA ALA A 103 14.43 -4.48 3.97
C ALA A 103 14.23 -2.96 3.89
N TYR A 104 13.02 -2.45 4.14
CA TYR A 104 12.73 -1.02 4.05
C TYR A 104 13.47 -0.19 5.12
N PRO A 105 13.43 -0.54 6.43
CA PRO A 105 14.17 0.21 7.45
C PRO A 105 15.69 0.18 7.26
N LEU A 106 16.22 -0.87 6.62
CA LEU A 106 17.65 -1.01 6.30
C LEU A 106 18.06 -0.25 5.03
N GLY A 107 17.14 0.44 4.35
CA GLY A 107 17.43 1.15 3.10
C GLY A 107 17.70 0.22 1.91
N LEU A 108 17.26 -1.05 1.98
CA LEU A 108 17.51 -2.06 0.95
C LEU A 108 16.41 -2.08 -0.13
N CYS A 109 15.27 -1.43 0.09
CA CYS A 109 14.27 -1.21 -0.95
C CYS A 109 14.72 -0.07 -1.88
N SER A 110 14.77 -0.33 -3.18
CA SER A 110 15.08 0.68 -4.20
C SER A 110 13.91 0.83 -5.16
N ALA A 111 13.60 2.07 -5.57
CA ALA A 111 12.67 2.34 -6.66
C ALA A 111 13.29 2.07 -8.05
N SER A 112 14.63 1.98 -8.11
CA SER A 112 15.38 1.59 -9.29
C SER A 112 15.71 0.10 -9.18
N CYS A 113 15.03 -0.74 -9.95
CA CYS A 113 15.29 -2.17 -10.05
C CYS A 113 15.24 -2.63 -11.51
N LYS A 114 15.85 -3.79 -11.80
CA LYS A 114 15.95 -4.33 -13.17
C LYS A 114 14.61 -4.73 -13.75
N THR A 115 13.68 -5.21 -12.92
CA THR A 115 12.39 -5.77 -13.33
C THR A 115 11.27 -5.24 -12.45
N PRO A 116 10.89 -3.95 -12.59
CA PRO A 116 9.73 -3.41 -11.87
C PRO A 116 8.44 -4.02 -12.42
N ILE A 117 7.43 -4.10 -11.56
CA ILE A 117 6.03 -4.28 -11.98
C ILE A 117 5.28 -2.95 -11.81
N THR A 118 4.11 -2.82 -12.41
CA THR A 118 3.29 -1.61 -12.21
C THR A 118 2.33 -1.80 -11.03
N LEU A 119 2.24 -0.79 -10.17
CA LEU A 119 1.25 -0.69 -9.10
C LEU A 119 -0.10 -0.24 -9.67
N GLY A 120 -1.20 -0.80 -9.16
CA GLY A 120 -2.56 -0.30 -9.44
C GLY A 120 -3.28 -1.03 -10.56
N PHE A 121 -3.91 -0.31 -11.47
CA PHE A 121 -4.86 -0.86 -12.46
C PHE A 121 -4.21 -1.96 -13.32
N ASN A 122 -3.04 -1.67 -13.89
CA ASN A 122 -2.31 -2.58 -14.78
C ASN A 122 -1.43 -3.61 -14.05
N CYS A 123 -1.50 -3.71 -12.71
CA CYS A 123 -0.70 -4.70 -11.97
C CYS A 123 -0.95 -6.14 -12.51
N PRO A 124 0.10 -6.90 -12.89
CA PRO A 124 -0.05 -8.24 -13.42
C PRO A 124 -0.70 -9.17 -12.40
N SER A 125 -1.67 -9.99 -12.83
CA SER A 125 -2.32 -10.96 -11.93
C SER A 125 -1.42 -12.12 -11.49
N THR A 126 -0.21 -12.20 -12.05
CA THR A 126 0.86 -13.13 -11.63
C THR A 126 1.81 -12.53 -10.61
N ALA A 127 1.66 -11.24 -10.26
CA ALA A 127 2.49 -10.60 -9.26
C ALA A 127 2.34 -11.29 -7.90
N SER A 128 3.46 -11.51 -7.22
CA SER A 128 3.48 -12.13 -5.90
C SER A 128 4.61 -11.56 -5.05
N GLY A 129 4.32 -11.21 -3.81
CA GLY A 129 5.29 -10.68 -2.85
C GLY A 129 5.02 -9.24 -2.45
N GLU A 130 6.03 -8.62 -1.86
CA GLU A 130 5.96 -7.25 -1.35
C GLU A 130 6.75 -6.31 -2.26
N PHE A 131 6.23 -5.11 -2.49
CA PHE A 131 6.77 -4.18 -3.47
C PHE A 131 6.87 -2.76 -2.91
N TYR A 132 7.99 -2.10 -3.17
CA TYR A 132 8.21 -0.70 -2.84
C TYR A 132 8.09 0.16 -4.10
N ALA A 133 7.32 1.25 -4.01
CA ALA A 133 7.21 2.25 -5.06
C ALA A 133 7.54 3.62 -4.49
N LYS A 134 8.31 4.42 -5.24
CA LYS A 134 8.46 5.85 -4.92
C LYS A 134 7.49 6.63 -5.79
N THR A 135 6.63 7.43 -5.17
CA THR A 135 5.58 8.17 -5.87
C THR A 135 5.56 9.62 -5.39
N THR A 136 5.20 10.53 -6.28
CA THR A 136 4.87 11.92 -5.96
C THR A 136 3.36 12.11 -6.15
N ASN A 137 2.79 13.19 -5.61
CA ASN A 137 1.35 13.47 -5.61
C ASN A 137 0.64 12.92 -6.87
N PRO A 138 -0.32 12.00 -6.73
CA PRO A 138 -1.00 11.39 -7.89
C PRO A 138 -1.96 12.36 -8.58
N ILE A 139 -2.17 13.56 -8.01
CA ILE A 139 -2.94 14.69 -8.53
C ILE A 139 -2.01 15.88 -8.79
#